data_AF-A0A078GUT2-F1
#
_entry.id   AF-A0A078GUT2-F1
#
_cell.length_a   1.000
_cell.length_b   1.000
_cell.length_c   1.000
_cell.angle_alpha   90.00
_cell.angle_beta   90.00
_cell.angle_gamma   90.00
#
_symmetry.space_group_name_H-M   'P 1'
#
loop_
_entity.id
_entity.type
_entity.pdbx_description
1 polymer ?
#
loop_
_entity_poly.entity_id
_entity_poly.type
_entity_poly.pdbx_seq_one_letter_code
_entity_poly.pdbx_strand_id
1 'polypeptide(L)' 'MQASCNQNFRLSHSSLLIRFSDATTCATTLAELTEPSSPIPKECFRFRNHSEMLGLANTNTQLPDIIGEITAVKRKFYFA' A
#
# COMPACT_ATOMS: atom_id res chain seq x y z
N MET A 1 11.61 -14.22 10.84
CA MET A 1 12.73 -13.86 9.95
C MET A 1 12.39 -12.54 9.26
N GLN A 2 13.14 -11.46 9.55
CA GLN A 2 13.02 -10.19 8.82
C GLN A 2 13.70 -10.32 7.45
N ALA A 3 13.06 -9.81 6.41
CA ALA A 3 13.61 -9.74 5.06
C ALA A 3 13.80 -8.27 4.64
N SER A 4 14.78 -8.02 3.76
CA SER A 4 15.05 -6.68 3.23
C SER A 4 14.04 -6.30 2.17
N CYS A 5 13.54 -5.06 2.20
CA CYS A 5 12.60 -4.53 1.21
C CYS A 5 13.24 -4.45 -0.18
N ASN A 6 12.60 -5.08 -1.17
CA ASN A 6 12.95 -4.88 -2.57
C ASN A 6 12.59 -3.44 -2.96
N GLN A 7 13.60 -2.66 -3.34
CA GLN A 7 13.45 -1.24 -3.63
C GLN A 7 12.56 -0.98 -4.85
N ASN A 8 12.42 -1.96 -5.75
CA ASN A 8 11.58 -1.84 -6.94
C ASN A 8 10.07 -2.04 -6.65
N PHE A 9 9.72 -2.59 -5.49
CA PHE A 9 8.33 -2.92 -5.11
C PHE A 9 7.95 -2.28 -3.76
N ARG A 10 8.54 -1.13 -3.46
CA ARG A 10 8.42 -0.48 -2.17
C ARG A 10 7.05 0.21 -2.02
N LEU A 11 6.20 -0.34 -1.16
CA LEU A 11 4.89 0.24 -0.82
C LEU A 11 4.94 1.23 0.35
N SER A 12 6.03 1.25 1.12
CA SER A 12 6.19 2.14 2.27
C SER A 12 7.62 2.60 2.43
N HIS A 13 7.85 3.66 3.21
CA HIS A 13 9.20 4.11 3.51
C HIS A 13 9.98 3.20 4.49
N SER A 14 9.43 2.08 4.94
CA SER A 14 10.14 1.11 5.78
C SER A 14 11.29 0.44 5.01
N SER A 15 12.39 0.15 5.69
CA SER A 15 13.49 -0.70 5.18
C SER A 15 13.24 -2.19 5.38
N LEU A 16 12.24 -2.53 6.21
CA LEU A 16 11.90 -3.89 6.61
C LEU A 16 10.56 -4.32 6.01
N LEU A 17 10.45 -5.60 5.69
CA LEU A 17 9.19 -6.27 5.37
C LEU A 17 8.98 -7.50 6.26
N ILE A 18 7.72 -7.85 6.48
CA ILE A 18 7.31 -9.05 7.19
C ILE A 18 6.91 -10.10 6.16
N ARG A 19 7.51 -11.29 6.24
CA ARG A 19 7.16 -12.44 5.41
C ARG A 19 6.59 -13.54 6.30
N PHE A 20 5.34 -13.91 6.08
CA PHE A 20 4.76 -15.10 6.69
C PHE A 20 5.44 -16.36 6.13
N SER A 21 5.65 -17.34 6.99
CA SER A 21 6.20 -18.65 6.70
C SER A 21 5.45 -19.70 7.52
N ASP A 22 5.60 -20.97 7.16
CA ASP A 22 4.94 -22.07 7.88
C ASP A 22 5.31 -22.12 9.38
N ALA A 23 6.50 -21.61 9.73
CA ALA A 23 6.96 -21.47 11.11
C ALA A 23 6.31 -20.30 11.87
N THR A 24 5.76 -19.30 11.18
CA THR A 24 5.00 -18.20 11.83
C THR A 24 3.55 -18.58 12.05
N THR A 25 2.97 -19.45 11.23
CA THR A 25 1.62 -19.99 11.43
C THR A 25 1.51 -20.87 12.68
N CYS A 26 2.61 -21.53 13.10
CA CYS A 26 2.65 -22.35 14.31
C CYS A 26 3.10 -21.60 15.58
N ALA A 27 3.75 -20.44 15.48
CA ALA A 27 4.21 -19.62 16.62
C ALA A 27 3.46 -18.29 16.78
N THR A 28 2.64 -17.88 15.81
CA THR A 28 1.92 -16.61 15.80
C THR A 28 0.62 -16.80 15.03
N THR A 29 -0.44 -17.23 15.73
CA THR A 29 -1.78 -17.28 15.17
C THR A 29 -2.21 -15.85 14.82
N LEU A 30 -2.66 -15.62 13.58
CA LEU A 30 -3.25 -14.36 13.18
C LEU A 30 -4.66 -14.28 13.78
N ALA A 31 -4.76 -13.68 14.97
CA ALA A 31 -6.03 -13.47 15.65
C ALA A 31 -6.55 -12.05 15.36
N GLU A 32 -7.85 -11.94 15.07
CA GLU A 32 -8.53 -10.65 14.99
C GLU A 32 -8.71 -10.07 16.39
N LEU A 33 -8.40 -8.78 16.54
CA LEU A 33 -8.60 -8.03 17.78
C LEU A 33 -9.72 -7.02 17.57
N THR A 34 -10.81 -7.17 18.31
CA THR A 34 -11.96 -6.25 18.22
C THR A 34 -11.67 -4.90 18.87
N GLU A 35 -10.85 -4.88 19.93
CA GLU A 35 -10.48 -3.68 20.66
C GLU A 35 -8.95 -3.66 20.85
N PRO A 36 -8.22 -2.77 20.16
CA PRO A 36 -6.78 -2.68 20.32
C PRO A 36 -6.44 -2.01 21.66
N SER A 37 -5.40 -2.49 22.34
CA SER A 37 -4.92 -1.92 23.62
C SER A 37 -4.36 -0.50 23.49
N SER A 38 -4.10 -0.05 22.26
CA SER A 38 -3.70 1.30 21.91
C SER A 38 -4.41 1.74 20.63
N PRO A 39 -4.75 3.04 20.47
CA PRO A 39 -5.38 3.52 19.25
C PRO A 39 -4.51 3.25 18.01
N ILE A 40 -5.07 2.53 17.04
CA ILE A 40 -4.43 2.36 15.73
C ILE A 40 -4.64 3.66 14.93
N PRO A 41 -3.58 4.27 14.39
CA PRO A 41 -3.73 5.44 13.54
C PRO A 41 -4.63 5.15 12.35
N LYS A 42 -5.55 6.08 12.05
CA LYS A 42 -6.35 6.00 10.82
C LYS A 42 -5.45 6.30 9.62
N GLU A 43 -5.74 5.65 8.50
CA GLU A 43 -5.09 5.95 7.23
C GLU A 43 -5.31 7.44 6.87
N CYS A 44 -4.21 8.10 6.49
CA CYS A 44 -4.20 9.50 6.09
C CYS A 44 -3.74 9.60 4.64
N PHE A 45 -4.49 10.34 3.83
CA PHE A 45 -4.14 10.58 2.43
C PHE A 45 -3.31 11.84 2.28
N ARG A 46 -2.30 11.79 1.41
CA ARG A 46 -1.47 12.95 1.06
C ARG A 46 -1.82 13.44 -0.35
N PHE A 47 -3.00 14.03 -0.48
CA PHE A 47 -3.41 14.67 -1.73
C PHE A 47 -2.47 15.81 -2.11
N ARG A 48 -2.19 15.92 -3.40
CA ARG A 48 -1.35 16.96 -3.98
C ARG A 48 -2.12 17.71 -5.07
N ASN A 49 -1.71 18.94 -5.35
CA ASN A 49 -2.29 19.67 -6.46
C ASN A 49 -1.84 19.08 -7.81
N HIS A 50 -2.51 19.46 -8.89
CA HIS A 50 -2.24 18.93 -10.23
C HIS A 50 -0.78 19.15 -10.67
N SER A 51 -0.20 20.33 -10.41
CA SER A 51 1.17 20.64 -10.78
C SER A 51 2.20 19.78 -10.03
N GLU A 52 1.99 19.54 -8.74
CA GLU A 52 2.82 18.66 -7.93
C GLU A 52 2.71 17.19 -8.39
N MET A 53 1.52 16.75 -8.76
CA MET A 53 1.28 15.40 -9.27
C MET A 53 1.95 15.19 -10.64
N LEU A 54 1.93 16.19 -11.53
CA LEU A 54 2.68 16.15 -12.78
C LEU A 54 4.18 16.00 -12.55
N GLY A 55 4.74 16.65 -11.52
CA GLY A 55 6.15 16.51 -11.15
C GLY A 55 6.54 15.12 -10.64
N LEU A 56 5.56 14.33 -10.16
CA LEU A 56 5.78 12.96 -9.70
C LEU A 56 5.47 11.91 -10.78
N ALA A 57 4.66 12.27 -11.77
CA ALA A 57 4.27 11.38 -12.84
C ALA A 57 5.50 10.76 -13.52
N ASN A 58 5.47 9.44 -13.72
CA ASN A 58 6.53 8.67 -14.37
C ASN A 58 7.90 8.66 -13.67
N THR A 59 8.02 9.19 -12.45
CA THR A 59 9.29 9.12 -11.70
C THR A 59 9.51 7.78 -11.02
N ASN A 60 8.46 6.98 -10.81
CA ASN A 60 8.46 5.75 -10.00
C ASN A 60 9.02 5.92 -8.58
N THR A 61 9.15 7.16 -8.10
CA THR A 61 9.75 7.44 -6.79
C THR A 61 8.72 7.32 -5.66
N GLN A 62 7.45 7.57 -5.95
CA GLN A 62 6.36 7.65 -4.98
C GLN A 62 5.04 7.19 -5.61
N LEU A 63 4.16 6.60 -4.78
CA LEU A 63 2.77 6.30 -5.13
C LEU A 63 1.90 7.48 -4.67
N PRO A 64 1.29 8.26 -5.59
CA PRO A 64 0.46 9.40 -5.21
C PRO A 64 -0.94 8.96 -4.78
N ASP A 65 -1.47 9.62 -3.74
CA ASP A 65 -2.89 9.51 -3.38
C ASP A 65 -3.71 10.44 -4.28
N ILE A 66 -4.79 9.92 -4.88
CA ILE A 66 -5.64 10.64 -5.82
C ILE A 66 -7.08 10.63 -5.33
N ILE A 67 -7.73 11.78 -5.42
CA ILE A 67 -9.17 11.96 -5.23
C ILE A 67 -9.74 12.72 -6.43
N GLY A 68 -10.92 12.32 -6.89
CA GLY A 68 -11.57 12.96 -8.02
C GLY A 68 -12.90 12.30 -8.36
N GLU A 69 -13.70 13.00 -9.16
CA GLU A 69 -14.94 12.48 -9.71
C GLU A 69 -14.64 11.43 -10.79
N ILE A 70 -15.33 10.29 -10.73
CA ILE A 70 -15.27 9.28 -11.77
C ILE A 70 -16.26 9.67 -12.87
N THR A 71 -15.76 10.19 -13.98
CA THR A 71 -16.60 10.65 -15.10
C THR A 71 -16.93 9.55 -16.10
N ALA A 72 -16.07 8.54 -16.25
CA ALA A 72 -16.31 7.38 -17.12
C ALA A 72 -15.45 6.19 -16.70
N VAL A 73 -15.95 4.97 -16.96
CA VAL A 73 -15.18 3.72 -16.79
C VAL A 73 -15.19 2.96 -18.12
N LYS A 74 -14.00 2.71 -18.69
CA LYS A 74 -13.86 1.87 -19.89
C LYS A 74 -13.82 0.40 -19.50
N ARG A 75 -14.62 -0.44 -20.17
CA ARG A 75 -14.56 -1.91 -20.00
C ARG A 75 -13.43 -2.50 -20.83
N LYS A 76 -12.75 -3.52 -20.31
CA LYS A 76 -11.87 -4.38 -21.11
C LYS A 76 -12.73 -5.50 -21.69
N PHE A 77 -12.85 -5.54 -23.01
CA PHE A 77 -13.39 -6.72 -23.69
C PHE A 77 -12.24 -7.70 -23.90
N TYR A 78 -12.31 -8.85 -23.25
CA TYR A 78 -11.46 -9.99 -23.55
C TYR A 78 -12.23 -10.86 -24.55
N PHE A 79 -11.68 -11.05 -25.75
CA PHE A 79 -12.19 -12.09 -26.65
C PHE A 79 -11.64 -13.43 -26.14
N ALA A 80 -12.56 -14.35 -25.83
CA ALA A 80 -12.25 -15.74 -25.48
C ALA A 80 -11.99 -16.56 -26.74
#